data_AF-A0A5N0T916-F1
#
_entry.id   AF-A0A5N0T916-F1
#
_cell.length_a   1.000
_cell.length_b   1.000
_cell.length_c   1.000
_cell.angle_alpha   90.00
_cell.angle_beta   90.00
_cell.angle_gamma   90.00
#
_symmetry.space_group_name_H-M   'P 1'
#
loop_
_entity.id
_entity.type
_entity.pdbx_description
1 polymer ?
#
loop_
_entity_poly.entity_id
_entity_poly.type
_entity_poly.pdbx_seq_one_letter_code
_entity_poly.pdbx_strand_id
1 'polypeptide(L)'
;MSSQSPGDPEYSVPPSARPPLPAARALAWFVGGMQLLRAQPMRLLLLGLLLQFLGGMTQIGIMGVIFFIAMPALTAGMLEAVHRARLGRKPEVLTLFAAFRGSGVLGALLLLGVIGLVIAVVTMGVTVAGSLAGLDPVVLNRIESGDTTAVADMDPAVLQRALFAMVIGLFLGGTLAFYAIPLVWFRRLSLGRAIGAGIVAMFRQWRALLTIGALLALVGLPVGLAVGAMMAVQMVSDSPSVFITLALVFIMVAYQLFIFTIQYLSFVDIFGDVATPDSGSGPQGDDDADDGERDQLVA
;
A
#
# COMPACT_ATOMS: atom_id res chain seq x y z
N MET A 1 0.87 37.11 -38.53
CA MET A 1 -0.02 36.09 -37.94
C MET A 1 0.66 34.75 -38.12
N SER A 2 1.45 34.33 -37.13
CA SER A 2 2.15 33.05 -37.14
C SER A 2 1.43 32.12 -36.17
N SER A 3 0.83 31.07 -36.72
CA SER A 3 0.10 30.04 -35.99
C SER A 3 1.04 29.25 -35.09
N GLN A 4 0.87 29.37 -33.77
CA GLN A 4 1.43 28.44 -32.81
C GLN A 4 0.79 27.06 -33.02
N SER A 5 1.62 26.07 -33.31
CA SER A 5 1.23 24.66 -33.33
C SER A 5 0.88 24.21 -31.90
N PRO A 6 -0.25 23.51 -31.67
CA PRO A 6 -0.57 22.95 -30.36
C PRO A 6 0.50 21.92 -29.99
N GLY A 7 1.08 22.07 -28.79
CA GLY A 7 2.13 21.20 -28.29
C GLY A 7 1.70 19.74 -28.26
N ASP A 8 2.53 18.88 -28.84
CA ASP A 8 2.47 17.45 -28.63
C ASP A 8 2.59 17.17 -27.13
N PRO A 9 1.79 16.23 -26.57
CA PRO A 9 1.97 15.79 -25.20
C PRO A 9 3.36 15.15 -25.10
N GLU A 10 4.26 15.86 -24.43
CA GLU A 10 5.61 15.44 -24.10
C GLU A 10 5.54 13.97 -23.62
N TYR A 11 6.06 13.06 -24.46
CA TYR A 11 6.23 11.65 -24.12
C TYR A 11 7.28 11.60 -23.01
N SER A 12 6.83 11.85 -21.78
CA SER A 12 7.59 11.69 -20.57
C SER A 12 8.02 10.23 -20.50
N VAL A 13 9.28 10.00 -20.85
CA VAL A 13 9.94 8.69 -20.72
C VAL A 13 9.63 8.21 -19.30
N PRO A 14 8.98 7.04 -19.13
CA PRO A 14 8.65 6.54 -17.81
C PRO A 14 9.95 6.52 -17.00
N PRO A 15 9.96 7.02 -15.74
CA PRO A 15 11.17 7.06 -14.94
C PRO A 15 11.75 5.66 -14.91
N SER A 16 12.83 5.46 -15.67
CA SER A 16 13.48 4.17 -15.73
C SER A 16 14.02 3.96 -14.33
N ALA A 17 13.60 2.86 -13.68
CA ALA A 17 14.09 2.64 -12.33
C ALA A 17 15.64 2.61 -12.35
N ARG A 18 16.26 2.89 -11.22
CA ARG A 18 17.71 2.98 -11.13
C ARG A 18 18.41 1.65 -11.51
N PRO A 19 19.72 1.67 -11.77
CA PRO A 19 20.52 0.45 -11.92
C PRO A 19 20.28 -0.55 -10.76
N PRO A 20 20.55 -1.85 -10.97
CA PRO A 20 20.37 -2.87 -9.93
C PRO A 20 21.07 -2.48 -8.64
N LEU A 21 20.32 -2.49 -7.54
CA LEU A 21 20.79 -2.17 -6.20
C LEU A 21 21.40 -3.43 -5.56
N PRO A 22 22.47 -3.27 -4.75
CA PRO A 22 23.06 -4.39 -4.03
C PRO A 22 22.07 -4.96 -3.00
N ALA A 23 22.15 -6.27 -2.75
CA ALA A 23 21.31 -6.96 -1.75
C ALA A 23 21.35 -6.29 -0.37
N ALA A 24 22.53 -5.83 0.06
CA ALA A 24 22.74 -5.13 1.33
C ALA A 24 21.89 -3.84 1.48
N ARG A 25 21.40 -3.27 0.37
CA ARG A 25 20.52 -2.09 0.41
C ARG A 25 19.20 -2.36 1.14
N ALA A 26 18.74 -3.61 1.13
CA ALA A 26 17.58 -4.06 1.90
C ALA A 26 17.71 -3.77 3.40
N LEU A 27 18.91 -3.90 3.97
CA LEU A 27 19.15 -3.59 5.39
C LEU A 27 18.90 -2.10 5.68
N ALA A 28 19.27 -1.21 4.75
CA ALA A 28 19.00 0.21 4.89
C ALA A 28 17.49 0.51 4.87
N TRP A 29 16.71 -0.17 4.03
CA TRP A 29 15.25 -0.05 4.04
C TRP A 29 14.64 -0.59 5.34
N PHE A 30 15.13 -1.72 5.83
CA PHE A 30 14.67 -2.34 7.07
C PHE A 30 14.95 -1.45 8.29
N VAL A 31 16.20 -1.03 8.47
CA VAL A 31 16.61 -0.15 9.59
C VAL A 31 15.94 1.22 9.45
N GLY A 32 15.93 1.79 8.24
CA GLY A 32 15.28 3.07 7.95
C GLY A 32 13.79 3.04 8.24
N GLY A 33 13.09 1.94 7.92
CA GLY A 33 11.67 1.77 8.22
C GLY A 33 11.41 1.82 9.73
N MET A 34 12.26 1.15 10.50
CA MET A 34 12.15 1.15 11.97
C MET A 34 12.45 2.54 12.57
N GLN A 35 13.43 3.27 12.02
CA GLN A 35 13.71 4.65 12.43
C GLN A 35 12.53 5.57 12.12
N LEU A 36 11.91 5.41 10.95
CA LEU A 36 10.79 6.23 10.51
C LEU A 36 9.54 6.01 11.37
N LEU A 37 9.27 4.76 11.76
CA LEU A 37 8.21 4.46 12.74
C LEU A 37 8.47 5.12 14.09
N ARG A 38 9.72 5.09 14.58
CA ARG A 38 10.11 5.72 15.85
C ARG A 38 10.10 7.25 15.82
N ALA A 39 10.20 7.86 14.63
CA ALA A 39 10.14 9.30 14.50
C ALA A 39 8.74 9.84 14.83
N GLN A 40 7.67 9.14 14.43
CA GLN A 40 6.28 9.56 14.67
C GLN A 40 5.34 8.40 15.04
N PRO A 41 5.64 7.66 16.13
CA PRO A 41 4.99 6.39 16.43
C PRO A 41 3.50 6.55 16.68
N MET A 42 3.10 7.54 17.48
CA MET A 42 1.70 7.72 17.86
C MET A 42 0.81 8.07 16.65
N ARG A 43 1.30 8.90 15.72
CA ARG A 43 0.52 9.33 14.56
C ARG A 43 0.37 8.20 13.55
N LEU A 44 1.48 7.52 13.24
CA LEU A 44 1.43 6.37 12.33
C LEU A 44 0.60 5.24 12.93
N LEU A 45 0.70 5.00 14.24
CA LEU A 45 -0.14 4.04 14.96
C LEU A 45 -1.62 4.40 14.86
N LEU A 46 -1.99 5.67 15.05
CA LEU A 46 -3.37 6.13 14.91
C LEU A 46 -3.91 5.90 13.48
N LEU A 47 -3.11 6.20 12.45
CA LEU A 47 -3.50 5.93 11.06
C LEU A 47 -3.61 4.44 10.78
N GLY A 48 -2.69 3.63 11.31
CA GLY A 48 -2.72 2.17 11.19
C GLY A 48 -3.93 1.56 11.90
N LEU A 49 -4.27 2.03 13.10
CA LEU A 49 -5.46 1.63 13.84
C LEU A 49 -6.74 2.05 13.11
N LEU A 50 -6.78 3.24 12.53
CA LEU A 50 -7.90 3.67 11.71
C LEU A 50 -8.06 2.77 10.48
N LEU A 51 -6.95 2.47 9.79
CA LEU A 51 -6.97 1.56 8.65
C LEU A 51 -7.44 0.16 9.05
N GLN A 52 -6.99 -0.35 10.21
CA GLN A 52 -7.42 -1.63 10.76
C GLN A 52 -8.91 -1.62 11.14
N PHE A 53 -9.40 -0.53 11.73
CA PHE A 53 -10.82 -0.35 12.03
C PHE A 53 -11.65 -0.39 10.75
N LEU A 54 -11.23 0.32 9.69
CA LEU A 54 -11.89 0.28 8.39
C LEU A 54 -11.84 -1.14 7.79
N GLY A 55 -10.70 -1.82 7.91
CA GLY A 55 -10.54 -3.21 7.49
C GLY A 55 -11.44 -4.17 8.28
N GLY A 56 -11.70 -3.91 9.56
CA GLY A 56 -12.66 -4.68 10.36
C GLY A 56 -14.10 -4.61 9.84
N MET A 57 -14.48 -3.49 9.20
CA MET A 57 -15.81 -3.35 8.58
C MET A 57 -16.03 -4.30 7.39
N THR A 58 -14.96 -4.93 6.87
CA THR A 58 -15.07 -5.92 5.79
C THR A 58 -15.91 -7.13 6.16
N GLN A 59 -16.08 -7.40 7.45
CA GLN A 59 -16.92 -8.49 7.96
C GLN A 59 -18.42 -8.23 7.73
N ILE A 60 -18.81 -7.04 7.28
CA ILE A 60 -20.20 -6.60 7.10
C ILE A 60 -20.60 -6.67 5.62
N GLY A 61 -20.88 -7.88 5.13
CA GLY A 61 -21.45 -8.12 3.79
C GLY A 61 -20.72 -7.36 2.66
N ILE A 62 -21.45 -6.52 1.92
CA ILE A 62 -20.93 -5.78 0.77
C ILE A 62 -19.77 -4.81 1.11
N MET A 63 -19.64 -4.41 2.39
CA MET A 63 -18.54 -3.53 2.82
C MET A 63 -17.17 -4.15 2.60
N GLY A 64 -17.06 -5.49 2.65
CA GLY A 64 -15.84 -6.21 2.32
C GLY A 64 -15.35 -5.91 0.90
N VAL A 65 -16.25 -5.97 -0.07
CA VAL A 65 -15.94 -5.70 -1.48
C VAL A 65 -15.57 -4.23 -1.69
N ILE A 66 -16.34 -3.32 -1.10
CA ILE A 66 -16.08 -1.87 -1.20
C ILE A 66 -14.72 -1.52 -0.61
N PHE A 67 -14.41 -2.03 0.58
CA PHE A 67 -13.13 -1.81 1.22
C PHE A 67 -11.98 -2.40 0.42
N PHE A 68 -12.13 -3.62 -0.13
CA PHE A 68 -11.10 -4.25 -0.96
C PHE A 68 -10.78 -3.39 -2.20
N ILE A 69 -11.80 -2.88 -2.89
CA ILE A 69 -11.63 -1.98 -4.04
C ILE A 69 -10.98 -0.64 -3.62
N ALA A 70 -11.32 -0.13 -2.45
CA ALA A 70 -10.77 1.11 -1.89
C ALA A 70 -9.35 0.96 -1.31
N MET A 71 -8.89 -0.27 -1.05
CA MET A 71 -7.64 -0.56 -0.34
C MET A 71 -6.39 0.08 -0.99
N PRO A 72 -6.22 0.11 -2.32
CA PRO A 72 -5.09 0.79 -2.94
C PRO A 72 -5.09 2.31 -2.70
N ALA A 73 -6.27 2.93 -2.64
CA ALA A 73 -6.40 4.36 -2.33
C ALA A 73 -6.05 4.66 -0.87
N LEU A 74 -6.46 3.81 0.06
CA LEU A 74 -6.07 3.90 1.48
C LEU A 74 -4.57 3.65 1.67
N THR A 75 -4.01 2.70 0.93
CA THR A 75 -2.56 2.45 0.90
C THR A 75 -1.79 3.66 0.41
N ALA A 76 -2.26 4.34 -0.64
CA ALA A 76 -1.67 5.60 -1.09
C ALA A 76 -1.69 6.67 0.01
N GLY A 77 -2.79 6.80 0.75
CA GLY A 77 -2.88 7.69 1.91
C GLY A 77 -1.92 7.32 3.04
N MET A 78 -1.71 6.03 3.29
CA MET A 78 -0.72 5.57 4.26
C MET A 78 0.72 5.87 3.81
N LEU A 79 1.04 5.66 2.53
CA LEU A 79 2.33 6.00 1.96
C LEU A 79 2.59 7.53 1.98
N GLU A 80 1.56 8.34 1.75
CA GLU A 80 1.61 9.80 1.93
C GLU A 80 1.90 10.18 3.40
N ALA A 81 1.31 9.48 4.37
CA ALA A 81 1.63 9.70 5.78
C ALA A 81 3.09 9.35 6.10
N VAL A 82 3.59 8.24 5.56
CA VAL A 82 5.01 7.86 5.68
C VAL A 82 5.92 8.91 5.03
N HIS A 83 5.56 9.43 3.86
CA HIS A 83 6.29 10.50 3.18
C HIS A 83 6.37 11.77 4.05
N ARG A 84 5.23 12.22 4.60
CA ARG A 84 5.18 13.38 5.52
C ARG A 84 6.03 13.17 6.75
N ALA A 85 5.94 11.98 7.38
CA ALA A 85 6.74 11.65 8.54
C ALA A 85 8.25 11.70 8.23
N ARG A 86 8.66 11.25 7.03
CA ARG A 86 10.07 11.32 6.59
C ARG A 86 10.55 12.76 6.43
N LEU A 87 9.67 13.67 5.98
CA LEU A 87 9.96 15.10 5.88
C LEU A 87 9.91 15.83 7.23
N GLY A 88 9.75 15.12 8.35
CA GLY A 88 9.55 15.73 9.68
C GLY A 88 8.20 16.42 9.86
N ARG A 89 7.29 16.33 8.88
CA ARG A 89 5.94 16.87 8.93
C ARG A 89 5.02 15.91 9.68
N LYS A 90 4.02 16.43 10.37
CA LYS A 90 3.06 15.64 11.16
C LYS A 90 1.94 15.10 10.25
N PRO A 91 1.78 13.78 10.03
CA PRO A 91 0.62 13.22 9.35
C PRO A 91 -0.64 13.53 10.14
N GLU A 92 -1.66 13.93 9.41
CA GLU A 92 -3.01 14.12 9.94
C GLU A 92 -3.82 12.84 9.71
N VAL A 93 -4.86 12.63 10.51
CA VAL A 93 -5.74 11.46 10.34
C VAL A 93 -6.36 11.45 8.93
N LEU A 94 -6.74 12.62 8.42
CA LEU A 94 -7.30 12.79 7.07
C LEU A 94 -6.29 12.53 5.94
N THR A 95 -5.00 12.38 6.25
CA THR A 95 -3.99 11.95 5.26
C THR A 95 -4.29 10.54 4.73
N LEU A 96 -4.89 9.66 5.54
CA LEU A 96 -5.31 8.32 5.10
C LEU A 96 -6.29 8.38 3.91
N PHE A 97 -7.12 9.43 3.87
CA PHE A 97 -8.11 9.64 2.82
C PHE A 97 -7.64 10.59 1.70
N ALA A 98 -6.33 10.87 1.59
CA ALA A 98 -5.79 11.81 0.61
C ALA A 98 -6.22 11.49 -0.83
N ALA A 99 -6.26 10.22 -1.21
CA ALA A 99 -6.68 9.81 -2.55
C ALA A 99 -8.14 10.17 -2.87
N PHE A 100 -9.03 10.17 -1.87
CA PHE A 100 -10.46 10.46 -2.03
C PHE A 100 -10.76 11.96 -2.16
N ARG A 101 -9.81 12.84 -1.83
CA ARG A 101 -9.99 14.30 -1.82
C ARG A 101 -9.56 14.94 -3.13
N GLY A 102 -10.21 14.57 -4.23
CA GLY A 102 -10.01 15.21 -5.55
C GLY A 102 -8.63 15.00 -6.15
N SER A 103 -7.96 13.88 -5.85
CA SER A 103 -6.55 13.65 -6.18
C SER A 103 -6.22 13.48 -7.67
N GLY A 104 -7.22 13.40 -8.55
CA GLY A 104 -7.06 13.11 -9.99
C GLY A 104 -6.62 11.68 -10.33
N VAL A 105 -6.20 10.87 -9.35
CA VAL A 105 -5.71 9.49 -9.54
C VAL A 105 -6.56 8.43 -8.84
N LEU A 106 -7.63 8.84 -8.14
CA LEU A 106 -8.52 7.93 -7.41
C LEU A 106 -9.05 6.81 -8.32
N GLY A 107 -9.52 7.15 -9.52
CA GLY A 107 -10.06 6.16 -10.45
C GLY A 107 -9.05 5.07 -10.82
N ALA A 108 -7.79 5.43 -11.02
CA ALA A 108 -6.72 4.45 -11.30
C ALA A 108 -6.42 3.55 -10.09
N LEU A 109 -6.48 4.09 -8.87
CA LEU A 109 -6.29 3.33 -7.63
C LEU A 109 -7.46 2.38 -7.36
N LEU A 110 -8.71 2.83 -7.57
CA LEU A 110 -9.89 1.97 -7.46
C LEU A 110 -9.88 0.87 -8.52
N LEU A 111 -9.49 1.19 -9.76
CA LEU A 111 -9.35 0.19 -10.84
C LEU A 111 -8.28 -0.84 -10.50
N LEU A 112 -7.17 -0.45 -9.86
CA LEU A 112 -6.18 -1.40 -9.35
C LEU A 112 -6.78 -2.33 -8.28
N GLY A 113 -7.69 -1.83 -7.45
CA GLY A 113 -8.44 -2.62 -6.47
C GLY A 113 -9.37 -3.63 -7.14
N VAL A 114 -10.08 -3.21 -8.20
CA VAL A 114 -10.90 -4.11 -9.03
C VAL A 114 -10.04 -5.19 -9.70
N ILE A 115 -8.87 -4.84 -10.25
CA ILE A 115 -7.94 -5.82 -10.83
C ILE A 115 -7.49 -6.83 -9.77
N GLY A 116 -7.12 -6.36 -8.57
CA GLY A 116 -6.76 -7.23 -7.45
C GLY A 116 -7.91 -8.18 -7.07
N LEU A 117 -9.15 -7.70 -7.09
CA LEU A 117 -10.33 -8.49 -6.78
C LEU A 117 -10.56 -9.58 -7.84
N VAL A 118 -10.44 -9.21 -9.12
CA VAL A 118 -10.53 -10.17 -10.24
C VAL A 118 -9.44 -11.24 -10.12
N ILE A 119 -8.19 -10.86 -9.80
CA ILE A 119 -7.10 -11.81 -9.59
C ILE A 119 -7.43 -12.77 -8.44
N ALA A 120 -7.93 -12.26 -7.32
CA ALA A 120 -8.32 -13.09 -6.18
C ALA A 120 -9.46 -14.07 -6.55
N VAL A 121 -10.51 -13.59 -7.22
CA VAL A 121 -11.65 -14.41 -7.66
C VAL A 121 -11.22 -15.47 -8.67
N VAL A 122 -10.42 -15.12 -9.67
CA VAL A 122 -9.91 -16.07 -10.67
C VAL A 122 -9.01 -17.12 -10.01
N THR A 123 -8.12 -16.70 -9.10
CA THR A 123 -7.24 -17.64 -8.38
C THR A 123 -8.04 -18.61 -7.52
N MET A 124 -9.05 -18.10 -6.81
CA MET A 124 -9.97 -18.92 -6.02
C MET A 124 -10.75 -19.90 -6.90
N GLY A 125 -11.34 -19.39 -7.99
CA GLY A 125 -12.09 -20.20 -8.94
C GLY A 125 -11.27 -21.32 -9.55
N VAL A 126 -10.04 -21.05 -9.99
CA VAL A 126 -9.15 -22.06 -10.60
C VAL A 126 -8.64 -23.08 -9.57
N THR A 127 -8.27 -22.63 -8.37
CA THR A 127 -7.67 -23.51 -7.36
C THR A 127 -8.70 -24.43 -6.70
N VAL A 128 -9.94 -23.97 -6.59
CA VAL A 128 -11.05 -24.73 -5.98
C VAL A 128 -11.95 -25.35 -7.06
N ALA A 129 -11.71 -25.09 -8.35
CA ALA A 129 -12.41 -25.72 -9.47
C ALA A 129 -12.45 -27.25 -9.33
N GLY A 130 -13.63 -27.85 -9.50
CA GLY A 130 -13.86 -29.28 -9.33
C GLY A 130 -14.00 -29.74 -7.87
N SER A 131 -13.55 -28.96 -6.89
CA SER A 131 -13.72 -29.26 -5.46
C SER A 131 -15.09 -28.84 -4.93
N LEU A 132 -15.69 -27.80 -5.52
CA LEU A 132 -17.03 -27.32 -5.19
C LEU A 132 -18.16 -28.28 -5.66
N ALA A 133 -17.88 -29.17 -6.61
CA ALA A 133 -18.87 -30.10 -7.16
C ALA A 133 -19.30 -31.19 -6.17
N GLY A 134 -18.52 -31.39 -5.09
CA GLY A 134 -18.82 -32.34 -4.02
C GLY A 134 -19.26 -31.69 -2.70
N LEU A 135 -19.41 -30.36 -2.66
CA LEU A 135 -19.86 -29.68 -1.44
C LEU A 135 -21.38 -29.80 -1.28
N ASP A 136 -21.82 -30.15 -0.08
CA ASP A 136 -23.23 -30.16 0.28
C ASP A 136 -23.81 -28.73 0.15
N PRO A 137 -24.83 -28.51 -0.69
CA PRO A 137 -25.49 -27.22 -0.83
C PRO A 137 -25.99 -26.62 0.49
N VAL A 138 -26.31 -27.47 1.48
CA VAL A 138 -26.73 -27.04 2.82
C VAL A 138 -25.58 -26.39 3.58
N VAL A 139 -24.37 -26.97 3.51
CA VAL A 139 -23.16 -26.39 4.13
C VAL A 139 -22.80 -25.08 3.44
N LEU A 140 -22.90 -25.02 2.12
CA LEU A 140 -22.63 -23.80 1.35
C LEU A 140 -23.57 -22.65 1.75
N ASN A 141 -24.87 -22.92 1.82
CA ASN A 141 -25.88 -21.93 2.21
C ASN A 141 -25.70 -21.46 3.66
N ARG A 142 -25.29 -22.36 4.57
CA ARG A 142 -24.94 -21.99 5.95
C ARG A 142 -23.74 -21.04 5.99
N ILE A 143 -22.69 -21.32 5.22
CA ILE A 143 -21.52 -20.43 5.12
C ILE A 143 -21.90 -19.08 4.52
N GLU A 144 -22.70 -19.05 3.45
CA GLU A 144 -23.21 -17.83 2.85
C GLU A 144 -24.06 -17.00 3.83
N SER A 145 -24.78 -17.66 4.73
CA SER A 145 -25.55 -17.01 5.80
C SER A 145 -24.69 -16.49 6.97
N GLY A 146 -23.37 -16.71 6.93
CA GLY A 146 -22.43 -16.26 7.96
C GLY A 146 -22.23 -17.24 9.12
N ASP A 147 -22.70 -18.49 8.99
CA ASP A 147 -22.46 -19.53 10.00
C ASP A 147 -21.01 -20.01 9.94
N THR A 148 -20.17 -19.42 10.80
CA THR A 148 -18.74 -19.76 10.91
C THR A 148 -18.49 -21.20 11.38
N THR A 149 -19.48 -21.87 11.98
CA THR A 149 -19.35 -23.27 12.42
C THR A 149 -19.48 -24.24 11.24
N ALA A 150 -20.20 -23.87 10.19
CA ALA A 150 -20.33 -24.67 8.97
C ALA A 150 -19.01 -24.83 8.20
N VAL A 151 -18.03 -23.96 8.45
CA VAL A 151 -16.66 -24.10 7.89
C VAL A 151 -15.95 -25.33 8.47
N ALA A 152 -16.27 -25.75 9.70
CA ALA A 152 -15.71 -26.97 10.29
C ALA A 152 -16.26 -28.25 9.66
N ASP A 153 -17.44 -28.16 9.01
CA ASP A 153 -18.07 -29.27 8.30
C ASP A 153 -17.50 -29.45 6.87
N MET A 154 -16.63 -28.53 6.40
CA MET A 154 -15.99 -28.64 5.10
C MET A 154 -14.91 -29.73 5.08
N ASP A 155 -14.81 -30.42 3.94
CA ASP A 155 -13.68 -31.32 3.68
C ASP A 155 -12.35 -30.56 3.87
N PRO A 156 -11.45 -31.04 4.77
CA PRO A 156 -10.16 -30.43 5.01
C PRO A 156 -9.33 -30.18 3.75
N ALA A 157 -9.46 -31.03 2.73
CA ALA A 157 -8.76 -30.85 1.45
C ALA A 157 -9.29 -29.63 0.68
N VAL A 158 -10.60 -29.38 0.72
CA VAL A 158 -11.23 -28.21 0.10
C VAL A 158 -10.85 -26.94 0.85
N LEU A 159 -10.90 -26.98 2.19
CA LEU A 159 -10.47 -25.87 3.04
C LEU A 159 -9.00 -25.51 2.80
N GLN A 160 -8.12 -26.52 2.74
CA GLN A 160 -6.69 -26.33 2.44
C GLN A 160 -6.48 -25.68 1.07
N ARG A 161 -7.18 -26.14 0.02
CA ARG A 161 -7.11 -25.54 -1.32
C ARG A 161 -7.60 -24.10 -1.33
N ALA A 162 -8.69 -23.80 -0.63
CA ALA A 162 -9.23 -22.46 -0.48
C ALA A 162 -8.22 -21.51 0.19
N LEU A 163 -7.58 -21.97 1.27
CA LEU A 163 -6.53 -21.22 1.97
C LEU A 163 -5.33 -20.97 1.05
N PHE A 164 -4.87 -21.97 0.31
CA PHE A 164 -3.80 -21.79 -0.68
C PHE A 164 -4.19 -20.78 -1.75
N ALA A 165 -5.41 -20.87 -2.28
CA ALA A 165 -5.90 -19.94 -3.29
C ALA A 165 -5.93 -18.50 -2.78
N MET A 166 -6.38 -18.31 -1.52
CA MET A 166 -6.39 -17.00 -0.87
C MET A 166 -4.97 -16.45 -0.72
N VAL A 167 -4.02 -17.27 -0.25
CA VAL A 167 -2.61 -16.85 -0.10
C VAL A 167 -2.00 -16.48 -1.45
N ILE A 168 -2.22 -17.30 -2.49
CA ILE A 168 -1.72 -17.03 -3.85
C ILE A 168 -2.36 -15.75 -4.41
N GLY A 169 -3.68 -15.60 -4.29
CA GLY A 169 -4.40 -14.44 -4.79
C GLY A 169 -3.94 -13.14 -4.12
N LEU A 170 -3.77 -13.17 -2.80
CA LEU A 170 -3.23 -12.05 -2.02
C LEU A 170 -1.78 -11.75 -2.42
N PHE A 171 -0.96 -12.77 -2.63
CA PHE A 171 0.42 -12.61 -3.06
C PHE A 171 0.52 -11.97 -4.45
N LEU A 172 -0.26 -12.46 -5.43
CA LEU A 172 -0.28 -11.92 -6.80
C LEU A 172 -0.82 -10.49 -6.82
N GLY A 173 -1.97 -10.24 -6.18
CA GLY A 173 -2.58 -8.92 -6.11
C GLY A 173 -1.68 -7.93 -5.37
N GLY A 174 -1.09 -8.34 -4.24
CA GLY A 174 -0.16 -7.53 -3.46
C GLY A 174 1.12 -7.21 -4.23
N THR A 175 1.69 -8.17 -4.93
CA THR A 175 2.89 -7.99 -5.78
C THR A 175 2.63 -6.94 -6.87
N LEU A 176 1.49 -7.08 -7.56
CA LEU A 176 1.10 -6.14 -8.62
C LEU A 176 0.90 -4.72 -8.07
N ALA A 177 0.27 -4.62 -6.90
CA ALA A 177 -0.03 -3.35 -6.26
C ALA A 177 1.19 -2.69 -5.59
N PHE A 178 2.21 -3.47 -5.21
CA PHE A 178 3.31 -3.04 -4.35
C PHE A 178 4.02 -1.78 -4.88
N TYR A 179 4.37 -1.75 -6.16
CA TYR A 179 4.93 -0.55 -6.79
C TYR A 179 3.93 0.23 -7.64
N ALA A 180 2.87 -0.40 -8.13
CA ALA A 180 1.86 0.31 -8.91
C ALA A 180 1.18 1.42 -8.10
N ILE A 181 0.85 1.18 -6.82
CA ILE A 181 0.22 2.20 -5.96
C ILE A 181 1.08 3.47 -5.82
N PRO A 182 2.33 3.41 -5.32
CA PRO A 182 3.15 4.61 -5.20
C PRO A 182 3.50 5.26 -6.55
N LEU A 183 3.59 4.49 -7.64
CA LEU A 183 3.81 5.04 -8.98
C LEU A 183 2.59 5.83 -9.49
N VAL A 184 1.37 5.32 -9.28
CA VAL A 184 0.13 6.07 -9.59
C VAL A 184 0.02 7.29 -8.67
N TRP A 185 0.30 7.13 -7.38
CA TRP A 185 0.12 8.19 -6.39
C TRP A 185 1.15 9.32 -6.51
N PHE A 186 2.44 9.01 -6.41
CA PHE A 186 3.51 10.01 -6.37
C PHE A 186 4.01 10.41 -7.76
N ARG A 187 3.97 9.50 -8.75
CA ARG A 187 4.48 9.77 -10.10
C ARG A 187 3.37 10.06 -11.12
N ARG A 188 2.09 10.02 -10.71
CA ARG A 188 0.92 10.27 -11.56
C ARG A 188 0.92 9.44 -12.85
N LEU A 189 1.55 8.26 -12.83
CA LEU A 189 1.59 7.38 -14.00
C LEU A 189 0.21 6.79 -14.26
N SER A 190 -0.10 6.57 -15.54
CA SER A 190 -1.26 5.77 -15.91
C SER A 190 -1.12 4.34 -15.38
N LEU A 191 -2.25 3.71 -15.07
CA LEU A 191 -2.28 2.40 -14.41
C LEU A 191 -1.41 1.34 -15.11
N GLY A 192 -1.54 1.22 -16.44
CA GLY A 192 -0.74 0.25 -17.22
C GLY A 192 0.76 0.52 -17.17
N ARG A 193 1.18 1.79 -17.23
CA ARG A 193 2.59 2.18 -17.10
C ARG A 193 3.11 1.93 -15.68
N ALA A 194 2.31 2.21 -14.66
CA ALA A 194 2.65 1.97 -13.26
C ALA A 194 2.85 0.48 -12.98
N ILE A 195 1.93 -0.37 -13.47
CA ILE A 195 2.04 -1.83 -13.38
C ILE A 195 3.29 -2.33 -14.11
N GLY A 196 3.47 -1.93 -15.38
CA GLY A 196 4.61 -2.36 -16.19
C GLY A 196 5.96 -1.96 -15.56
N ALA A 197 6.08 -0.70 -15.13
CA ALA A 197 7.28 -0.20 -14.46
C ALA A 197 7.52 -0.90 -13.11
N GLY A 198 6.45 -1.17 -12.36
CA GLY A 198 6.53 -1.93 -11.11
C GLY A 198 7.06 -3.34 -11.30
N ILE A 199 6.51 -4.09 -12.27
CA ILE A 199 6.94 -5.45 -12.60
C ILE A 199 8.41 -5.46 -13.07
N VAL A 200 8.77 -4.58 -14.00
CA VAL A 200 10.15 -4.46 -14.50
C VAL A 200 11.12 -4.14 -13.37
N ALA A 201 10.74 -3.24 -12.45
CA ALA A 201 11.54 -2.93 -11.29
C ALA A 201 11.71 -4.14 -10.36
N MET A 202 10.67 -4.95 -10.16
CA MET A 202 10.76 -6.16 -9.35
C MET A 202 11.76 -7.16 -9.92
N PHE A 203 11.71 -7.42 -11.22
CA PHE A 203 12.67 -8.32 -11.86
C PHE A 203 14.09 -7.78 -11.86
N ARG A 204 14.28 -6.46 -12.07
CA ARG A 204 15.62 -5.88 -12.07
C ARG A 204 16.23 -5.78 -10.67
N GLN A 205 15.40 -5.57 -9.65
CA GLN A 205 15.81 -5.37 -8.25
C GLN A 205 15.64 -6.62 -7.39
N TRP A 206 15.49 -7.80 -8.02
CA TRP A 206 15.12 -9.06 -7.36
C TRP A 206 16.01 -9.43 -6.17
N ARG A 207 17.32 -9.15 -6.24
CA ARG A 207 18.27 -9.47 -5.15
C ARG A 207 17.96 -8.69 -3.87
N ALA A 208 17.77 -7.38 -3.99
CA ALA A 208 17.41 -6.53 -2.86
C ALA A 208 16.00 -6.88 -2.34
N LEU A 209 15.06 -7.19 -3.25
CA LEU A 209 13.70 -7.59 -2.89
C LEU A 209 13.61 -8.93 -2.17
N LEU A 210 14.39 -9.94 -2.60
CA LEU A 210 14.48 -11.21 -1.89
C LEU A 210 15.13 -11.03 -0.51
N THR A 211 16.14 -10.16 -0.41
CA THR A 211 16.81 -9.91 0.87
C THR A 211 15.86 -9.25 1.86
N ILE A 212 15.13 -8.21 1.45
CA ILE A 212 14.12 -7.58 2.31
C ILE A 212 12.96 -8.55 2.60
N GLY A 213 12.56 -9.38 1.64
CA GLY A 213 11.57 -10.42 1.83
C GLY A 213 12.00 -11.45 2.88
N ALA A 214 13.27 -11.88 2.87
CA ALA A 214 13.84 -12.78 3.87
C ALA A 214 13.91 -12.13 5.26
N LEU A 215 14.32 -10.85 5.34
CA LEU A 215 14.32 -10.09 6.60
C LEU A 215 12.91 -9.90 7.15
N LEU A 216 11.94 -9.61 6.28
CA LEU A 216 10.53 -9.51 6.64
C LEU A 216 9.98 -10.87 7.08
N ALA A 217 10.33 -11.97 6.42
CA ALA A 217 9.93 -13.31 6.84
C ALA A 217 10.54 -13.69 8.20
N LEU A 218 11.80 -13.31 8.46
CA LEU A 218 12.46 -13.56 9.75
C LEU A 218 11.72 -12.91 10.93
N VAL A 219 11.13 -11.71 10.72
CA VAL A 219 10.32 -11.02 11.73
C VAL A 219 8.84 -11.43 11.67
N GLY A 220 8.33 -11.63 10.47
CA GLY A 220 6.93 -11.93 10.20
C GLY A 220 6.53 -13.33 10.63
N LEU A 221 7.42 -14.32 10.54
CA LEU A 221 7.17 -15.68 11.01
C LEU A 221 6.87 -15.73 12.51
N PRO A 222 7.72 -15.21 13.42
CA PRO A 222 7.40 -15.21 14.85
C PRO A 222 6.16 -14.37 15.16
N VAL A 223 5.94 -13.25 14.46
CA VAL A 223 4.71 -12.45 14.59
C VAL A 223 3.47 -13.27 14.20
N GLY A 224 3.53 -13.96 13.07
CA GLY A 224 2.43 -14.80 12.57
C GLY A 224 2.16 -16.00 13.48
N LEU A 225 3.20 -16.65 14.00
CA LEU A 225 3.07 -17.73 14.98
C LEU A 225 2.46 -17.23 16.29
N ALA A 226 2.89 -16.07 16.80
CA ALA A 226 2.32 -15.47 18.00
C ALA A 226 0.84 -15.13 17.81
N VAL A 227 0.49 -14.55 16.66
CA VAL A 227 -0.90 -14.24 16.31
C VAL A 227 -1.74 -15.51 16.19
N GLY A 228 -1.24 -16.52 15.48
CA GLY A 228 -1.94 -17.79 15.30
C GLY A 228 -2.18 -18.49 16.64
N ALA A 229 -1.18 -18.52 17.51
CA ALA A 229 -1.31 -19.08 18.86
C ALA A 229 -2.32 -18.29 19.71
N MET A 230 -2.26 -16.95 19.70
CA MET A 230 -3.22 -16.10 20.39
C MET A 230 -4.65 -16.29 19.86
N MET A 231 -4.84 -16.39 18.56
CA MET A 231 -6.15 -16.66 17.95
C MET A 231 -6.66 -18.06 18.32
N ALA A 232 -5.81 -19.09 18.30
CA ALA A 232 -6.19 -20.44 18.69
C ALA A 232 -6.68 -20.49 20.15
N VAL A 233 -6.00 -19.79 21.06
CA VAL A 233 -6.44 -19.64 22.46
C VAL A 233 -7.81 -18.97 22.52
N GLN A 234 -8.03 -17.89 21.77
CA GLN A 234 -9.30 -17.17 21.76
C GLN A 234 -10.46 -18.03 21.22
N MET A 235 -10.20 -18.93 20.26
CA MET A 235 -11.23 -19.78 19.65
C MET A 235 -11.70 -20.92 20.54
N VAL A 236 -10.81 -21.46 21.39
CA VAL A 236 -11.14 -22.57 22.30
C VAL A 236 -11.65 -22.05 23.66
N SER A 237 -11.51 -20.75 23.93
CA SER A 237 -11.94 -20.14 25.18
C SER A 237 -13.44 -19.84 25.17
N ASP A 238 -14.16 -20.27 26.21
CA ASP A 238 -15.58 -19.94 26.44
C ASP A 238 -15.82 -18.42 26.62
N SER A 239 -14.77 -17.67 26.90
CA SER A 239 -14.80 -16.20 27.07
C SER A 239 -13.56 -15.57 26.45
N PRO A 240 -13.62 -15.14 25.17
CA PRO A 240 -12.51 -14.49 24.50
C PRO A 240 -12.01 -13.26 25.28
N SER A 241 -10.69 -13.19 25.49
CA SER A 241 -10.06 -12.12 26.25
C SER A 241 -9.93 -10.84 25.43
N VAL A 242 -10.47 -9.74 25.93
CA VAL A 242 -10.31 -8.40 25.33
C VAL A 242 -8.84 -8.00 25.28
N PHE A 243 -8.04 -8.37 26.28
CA PHE A 243 -6.62 -8.03 26.32
C PHE A 243 -5.83 -8.72 25.20
N ILE A 244 -6.13 -10.00 24.92
CA ILE A 244 -5.49 -10.73 23.82
C ILE A 244 -5.91 -10.11 22.48
N THR A 245 -7.19 -9.77 22.31
CA THR A 245 -7.68 -9.09 21.10
C THR A 245 -6.97 -7.75 20.86
N LEU A 246 -6.82 -6.93 21.90
CA LEU A 246 -6.09 -5.67 21.80
C LEU A 246 -4.61 -5.91 21.43
N ALA A 247 -3.94 -6.85 22.08
CA ALA A 247 -2.56 -7.21 21.76
C ALA A 247 -2.40 -7.65 20.30
N LEU A 248 -3.30 -8.50 19.81
CA LEU A 248 -3.35 -8.94 18.41
C LEU A 248 -3.44 -7.75 17.44
N VAL A 249 -4.37 -6.82 17.71
CA VAL A 249 -4.55 -5.62 16.88
C VAL A 249 -3.28 -4.76 16.87
N PHE A 250 -2.67 -4.50 18.02
CA PHE A 250 -1.45 -3.71 18.10
C PHE A 250 -0.27 -4.35 17.37
N ILE A 251 -0.07 -5.66 17.53
CA ILE A 251 1.00 -6.41 16.86
C ILE A 251 0.81 -6.37 15.34
N MET A 252 -0.41 -6.61 14.87
CA MET A 252 -0.76 -6.58 13.44
C MET A 252 -0.54 -5.19 12.83
N VAL A 253 -1.04 -4.15 13.50
CA VAL A 253 -0.88 -2.77 13.03
C VAL A 253 0.60 -2.37 13.03
N ALA A 254 1.37 -2.72 14.05
CA ALA A 254 2.80 -2.42 14.09
C ALA A 254 3.56 -3.07 12.92
N TYR A 255 3.28 -4.35 12.64
CA TYR A 255 3.89 -5.07 11.53
C TYR A 255 3.45 -4.51 10.17
N GLN A 256 2.18 -4.18 10.00
CA GLN A 256 1.64 -3.56 8.79
C GLN A 256 2.29 -2.19 8.52
N LEU A 257 2.40 -1.34 9.55
CA LEU A 257 3.05 -0.03 9.42
C LEU A 257 4.52 -0.18 9.02
N PHE A 258 5.21 -1.18 9.57
CA PHE A 258 6.58 -1.49 9.18
C PHE A 258 6.70 -1.85 7.71
N ILE A 259 5.80 -2.69 7.17
CA ILE A 259 5.74 -3.01 5.75
C ILE A 259 5.52 -1.74 4.91
N PHE A 260 4.61 -0.85 5.28
CA PHE A 260 4.40 0.40 4.55
C PHE A 260 5.64 1.30 4.54
N THR A 261 6.38 1.37 5.65
CA THR A 261 7.64 2.14 5.67
C THR A 261 8.69 1.55 4.73
N ILE A 262 8.82 0.23 4.68
CA ILE A 262 9.74 -0.47 3.77
C ILE A 262 9.33 -0.25 2.33
N GLN A 263 8.04 -0.41 2.01
CA GLN A 263 7.49 -0.17 0.67
C GLN A 263 7.79 1.25 0.19
N TYR A 264 7.58 2.25 1.06
CA TYR A 264 7.87 3.64 0.72
C TYR A 264 9.37 3.88 0.48
N LEU A 265 10.24 3.38 1.36
CA LEU A 265 11.69 3.57 1.25
C LEU A 265 12.27 2.85 0.03
N SER A 266 11.84 1.62 -0.24
CA SER A 266 12.28 0.89 -1.44
C SER A 266 11.78 1.57 -2.71
N PHE A 267 10.56 2.09 -2.71
CA PHE A 267 10.02 2.86 -3.84
C PHE A 267 10.87 4.10 -4.15
N VAL A 268 11.15 4.93 -3.14
CA VAL A 268 11.99 6.13 -3.30
C VAL A 268 13.38 5.76 -3.82
N ASP A 269 13.97 4.70 -3.29
CA ASP A 269 15.33 4.31 -3.65
C ASP A 269 15.42 3.77 -5.09
N ILE A 270 14.40 3.03 -5.53
CA ILE A 270 14.34 2.40 -6.86
C ILE A 270 13.92 3.39 -7.95
N PHE A 271 12.94 4.26 -7.66
CA PHE A 271 12.34 5.17 -8.65
C PHE A 271 12.77 6.63 -8.48
N GLY A 272 13.60 6.93 -7.48
CA GLY A 272 14.06 8.28 -7.15
C GLY A 272 13.14 9.00 -6.15
N ASP A 273 13.68 10.04 -5.50
CA ASP A 273 12.93 10.86 -4.57
C ASP A 273 11.72 11.53 -5.25
N VAL A 274 10.66 11.69 -4.46
CA VAL A 274 9.48 12.44 -4.85
C VAL A 274 9.87 13.92 -4.81
N ALA A 275 9.97 14.56 -5.97
CA ALA A 275 10.24 15.98 -6.03
C ALA A 275 9.13 16.72 -5.27
N THR A 276 9.49 17.51 -4.27
CA THR A 276 8.57 18.47 -3.64
C THR A 276 8.21 19.52 -4.69
N PRO A 277 6.92 19.74 -5.00
CA PRO A 277 6.50 20.75 -5.97
C PRO A 277 6.62 22.20 -5.43
N ASP A 278 7.68 22.53 -4.68
CA ASP A 278 7.94 23.89 -4.20
C ASP A 278 9.46 24.11 -4.04
N SER A 279 10.12 24.40 -5.17
CA SER A 279 11.36 25.17 -5.22
C SER A 279 11.70 25.48 -6.68
N GLY A 280 11.33 26.67 -7.15
CA GLY A 280 11.94 27.23 -8.38
C GLY A 280 11.02 27.85 -9.44
N SER A 281 10.06 28.69 -9.07
CA SER A 281 9.58 29.75 -9.97
C SER A 281 9.08 30.94 -9.15
N GLY A 282 9.98 31.53 -8.37
CA GLY A 282 9.85 32.94 -8.00
C GLY A 282 10.25 33.76 -9.23
N PRO A 283 9.45 34.75 -9.66
CA PRO A 283 9.85 35.60 -10.77
C PRO A 283 11.16 36.30 -10.39
N GLN A 284 12.18 36.05 -11.21
CA GLN A 284 13.40 36.83 -11.23
C GLN A 284 12.97 38.22 -11.69
N GLY A 285 12.82 39.13 -10.72
CA GLY A 285 12.57 40.54 -11.00
C GLY A 285 13.80 41.06 -11.72
N ASP A 286 13.62 41.37 -12.99
CA ASP A 286 14.50 42.23 -13.76
C ASP A 286 14.45 43.63 -13.12
N ASP A 287 15.29 43.87 -12.12
CA ASP A 287 15.60 45.23 -11.65
C ASP A 287 16.69 45.81 -12.58
N ASP A 288 16.27 46.20 -13.78
CA ASP A 288 16.99 47.12 -14.66
C ASP A 288 16.01 48.23 -15.12
N ALA A 289 15.92 49.27 -14.31
CA ALA A 289 15.48 50.62 -14.67
C ALA A 289 16.04 51.55 -13.57
N ASP A 290 17.23 52.15 -13.76
CA ASP A 290 17.41 53.42 -14.45
C ASP A 290 16.35 54.46 -14.06
N ASP A 291 16.64 55.21 -13.01
CA ASP A 291 16.10 56.56 -12.81
C ASP A 291 17.09 57.38 -11.97
N GLY A 292 17.93 58.13 -12.68
CA GLY A 292 18.00 59.59 -12.51
C GLY A 292 18.41 60.15 -11.15
N GLU A 293 19.71 60.39 -11.00
CA GLU A 293 20.23 61.77 -10.86
C GLU A 293 19.39 62.73 -10.00
N ARG A 294 19.47 62.61 -8.67
CA ARG A 294 19.10 63.69 -7.73
C ARG A 294 20.01 63.69 -6.51
N ASP A 295 21.24 64.15 -6.71
CA ASP A 295 22.08 64.66 -5.61
C ASP A 295 22.91 65.86 -6.10
N GLN A 296 22.19 66.90 -6.52
CA GLN A 296 22.70 68.27 -6.58
C GLN A 296 21.54 69.24 -6.26
N LEU A 297 21.61 69.88 -5.08
CA LEU A 297 21.39 71.31 -4.81
C LEU A 297 20.77 71.57 -3.41
N VAL A 298 21.67 71.90 -2.47
CA VAL A 298 21.67 73.10 -1.59
C VAL A 298 20.35 73.50 -0.91
N ALA A 299 20.31 73.35 0.42
CA ALA A 299 20.18 74.45 1.39
C ALA A 299 20.46 73.94 2.83
#